data_AF-A0AAD6FB95-F1
#
_entry.id   AF-A0AAD6FB95-F1
#
_cell.length_a   1.000
_cell.length_b   1.000
_cell.length_c   1.000
_cell.angle_alpha   90.00
_cell.angle_beta   90.00
_cell.angle_gamma   90.00
#
_symmetry.space_group_name_H-M   'P 1'
#
loop_
_entity.id
_entity.type
_entity.pdbx_description
1 polymer ?
#
loop_
_entity_poly.entity_id
_entity_poly.type
_entity_poly.pdbx_seq_one_letter_code
_entity_poly.pdbx_strand_id
1 'polypeptide(L)'
;MGWDDWIIAPLEYEAFHCDGVCDFPIRSHLEPTNHAIIQTLMNSMDPESTPPTCCVPTRLSPISILYIDSANNVVYKQYEDMVVETCGCR
;
A
#
# COMPACT_ATOMS: atom_id res chain seq x y z
N MET A 1 -5.67 -14.07 12.17
CA MET A 1 -6.23 -14.31 10.83
C MET A 1 -6.81 -15.72 10.71
N GLY A 2 -6.25 -16.72 11.41
CA GLY A 2 -6.74 -18.10 11.34
C GLY A 2 -6.47 -18.71 9.97
N TRP A 3 -5.28 -18.45 9.43
CA TRP A 3 -4.80 -18.94 8.12
C TRP A 3 -3.67 -19.97 8.27
N ASP A 4 -3.28 -20.26 9.50
CA ASP A 4 -2.27 -21.25 9.88
C ASP A 4 -2.74 -22.70 9.63
N ASP A 5 -4.01 -22.90 9.31
CA ASP A 5 -4.60 -24.17 8.86
C ASP A 5 -4.23 -24.53 7.43
N TRP A 6 -3.91 -23.54 6.57
CA TRP A 6 -3.53 -23.78 5.17
C TRP A 6 -2.21 -23.13 4.74
N ILE A 7 -1.76 -22.05 5.39
CA ILE A 7 -0.43 -21.47 5.16
C ILE A 7 0.61 -22.24 5.98
N ILE A 8 1.61 -22.78 5.28
CA ILE A 8 2.75 -23.47 5.88
C ILE A 8 3.84 -22.45 6.26
N ALA A 9 4.17 -21.53 5.36
CA ALA A 9 5.16 -20.47 5.59
C ALA A 9 5.02 -19.28 4.62
N PRO A 10 5.41 -18.05 5.02
CA PRO A 10 5.68 -17.65 6.40
C PRO A 10 4.38 -17.54 7.21
N LEU A 11 4.44 -17.76 8.53
CA LEU A 11 3.26 -17.62 9.40
C LEU A 11 2.98 -16.16 9.76
N GLU A 12 3.99 -15.31 9.66
CA GLU A 12 3.93 -13.87 9.90
C GLU A 12 4.89 -13.14 8.95
N TYR A 13 4.57 -11.90 8.61
CA TYR A 13 5.43 -11.03 7.82
C TYR A 13 5.09 -9.57 8.09
N GLU A 14 6.03 -8.67 7.81
CA GLU A 14 5.81 -7.23 7.93
C GLU A 14 5.23 -6.69 6.62
N ALA A 15 3.92 -6.44 6.58
CA ALA A 15 3.26 -5.84 5.42
C ALA A 15 3.55 -4.34 5.29
N PHE A 16 3.89 -3.69 6.41
CA PHE A 16 3.89 -2.23 6.58
C PHE A 16 2.54 -1.60 6.22
N HIS A 17 2.42 -0.29 6.38
CA HIS A 17 1.27 0.48 5.94
C HIS A 17 1.68 1.93 5.70
N CYS A 18 0.88 2.65 4.91
CA CYS A 18 1.03 4.08 4.73
C CYS A 18 0.05 4.81 5.63
N ASP A 19 0.56 5.79 6.36
CA ASP A 19 -0.20 6.70 7.20
C ASP A 19 0.48 8.08 7.23
N GLY A 20 -0.30 9.13 7.48
CA GLY A 20 0.20 10.50 7.53
C GLY A 20 -0.53 11.47 6.60
N VAL A 21 -0.17 12.75 6.73
CA VAL A 21 -0.86 13.87 6.06
C VAL A 21 -0.16 14.27 4.76
N CYS A 22 -0.94 14.61 3.74
CA CYS A 22 -0.48 15.11 2.44
C CYS A 22 -0.78 16.61 2.28
N ASP A 23 0.07 17.45 2.88
CA ASP A 23 -0.10 18.92 2.86
C ASP A 23 0.62 19.59 1.68
N PHE A 24 0.19 20.80 1.35
CA PHE A 24 0.87 21.66 0.38
C PHE A 24 2.09 22.37 1.01
N PRO A 25 3.25 22.43 0.35
CA PRO A 25 3.61 21.73 -0.89
C PRO A 25 4.00 20.27 -0.64
N ILE A 26 3.54 19.36 -1.51
CA ILE A 26 3.91 17.94 -1.42
C ILE A 26 5.42 17.81 -1.70
N ARG A 27 6.13 17.14 -0.79
CA ARG A 27 7.57 16.86 -0.93
C ARG A 27 7.81 15.91 -2.11
N SER A 28 8.89 16.13 -2.87
CA SER A 28 9.18 15.37 -4.10
C SER A 28 9.31 13.85 -3.91
N HIS A 29 9.77 13.39 -2.75
CA HIS A 29 9.91 11.96 -2.45
C HIS A 29 8.55 11.23 -2.29
N LEU A 30 7.44 11.96 -2.13
CA LEU A 30 6.08 11.39 -2.14
C LEU A 30 5.56 11.16 -3.57
N GLU A 31 6.41 11.41 -4.58
CA GLU A 31 6.20 11.18 -6.01
C GLU A 31 4.78 11.55 -6.48
N PRO A 32 4.25 12.75 -6.20
CA PRO A 32 2.84 13.05 -6.46
C PRO A 32 2.52 13.04 -7.96
N THR A 33 1.31 12.61 -8.32
CA THR A 33 0.80 12.77 -9.68
C THR A 33 0.45 14.24 -9.93
N ASN A 34 0.33 14.64 -11.20
CA ASN A 34 -0.16 15.99 -11.53
C ASN A 34 -1.53 16.27 -10.88
N HIS A 35 -2.40 15.26 -10.82
CA HIS A 35 -3.69 15.36 -10.13
C HIS A 35 -3.51 15.66 -8.64
N ALA A 36 -2.63 14.91 -7.95
CA ALA A 36 -2.37 15.10 -6.53
C ALA A 36 -1.79 16.49 -6.22
N ILE A 37 -0.93 17.03 -7.08
CA ILE A 37 -0.39 18.39 -6.95
C ILE A 37 -1.52 19.42 -7.00
N ILE A 38 -2.41 19.34 -8.01
CA ILE A 38 -3.51 20.28 -8.17
C ILE A 38 -4.54 20.13 -7.05
N GLN A 39 -4.92 18.90 -6.69
CA GLN A 39 -5.88 18.65 -5.63
C GLN A 39 -5.37 19.17 -4.28
N THR A 40 -4.10 18.94 -3.95
CA THR A 40 -3.53 19.40 -2.67
C THR A 40 -3.38 20.93 -2.64
N LEU A 41 -3.09 21.56 -3.78
CA LEU A 41 -3.15 23.02 -3.91
C LEU A 41 -4.58 23.55 -3.67
N MET A 42 -5.59 22.95 -4.31
CA MET A 42 -6.99 23.35 -4.15
C MET A 42 -7.47 23.16 -2.71
N ASN A 43 -7.19 22.01 -2.09
CA ASN A 43 -7.50 21.76 -0.68
C ASN A 43 -6.81 22.77 0.25
N SER A 44 -5.56 23.14 -0.02
CA SER A 44 -4.84 24.15 0.75
C SER A 44 -5.42 25.56 0.63
N MET A 45 -6.11 25.88 -0.48
CA MET A 45 -6.73 27.18 -0.71
C MET A 45 -8.17 27.24 -0.19
N ASP A 46 -8.93 26.16 -0.41
CA ASP A 46 -10.32 26.01 0.03
C ASP A 46 -10.59 24.53 0.39
N PRO A 47 -10.42 24.17 1.68
CA PRO A 47 -10.60 22.79 2.15
C PRO A 47 -12.01 22.23 1.95
N GLU A 48 -13.03 23.09 1.81
CA GLU A 48 -14.42 22.66 1.58
C GLU A 48 -14.66 22.29 0.11
N SER A 49 -13.83 22.79 -0.81
CA SER A 49 -13.97 22.53 -2.25
C SER A 49 -13.51 21.13 -2.66
N THR A 50 -12.49 20.59 -1.98
CA THR A 50 -11.92 19.26 -2.26
C THR A 50 -11.17 18.73 -1.04
N PRO A 51 -11.23 17.42 -0.73
CA PRO A 51 -10.46 16.84 0.36
C PRO A 51 -8.95 16.83 0.06
N PRO A 52 -8.10 16.68 1.09
CA PRO A 52 -6.67 16.45 0.88
C PRO A 52 -6.44 15.15 0.10
N THR A 53 -5.28 15.05 -0.55
CA THR A 53 -4.83 13.77 -1.13
C THR A 53 -4.52 12.76 -0.03
N CYS A 54 -4.50 11.47 -0.38
CA CYS A 54 -4.31 10.41 0.61
C CYS A 54 -2.89 9.84 0.57
N CYS A 55 -2.34 9.52 1.75
CA CYS A 55 -1.08 8.79 1.88
C CYS A 55 -1.31 7.31 1.61
N VAL A 56 -0.85 6.81 0.47
CA VAL A 56 -1.09 5.43 0.02
C VAL A 56 0.19 4.77 -0.49
N PRO A 57 0.24 3.43 -0.56
CA PRO A 57 1.35 2.71 -1.18
C PRO A 57 1.54 3.11 -2.64
N THR A 58 2.78 3.41 -3.02
CA THR A 58 3.16 3.74 -4.41
C THR A 58 4.02 2.69 -5.06
N ARG A 59 4.73 1.88 -4.26
CA ARG A 59 5.42 0.67 -4.68
C ARG A 59 5.20 -0.40 -3.64
N LEU A 60 4.91 -1.59 -4.12
CA LEU A 60 4.76 -2.77 -3.29
C LEU A 60 5.68 -3.88 -3.81
N SER A 61 6.07 -4.77 -2.91
CA SER A 61 6.83 -5.95 -3.24
C SER A 61 6.04 -7.23 -2.92
N PRO A 62 6.33 -8.32 -3.65
CA PRO A 62 5.71 -9.61 -3.39
C PRO A 62 6.31 -10.34 -2.20
N ILE A 63 5.54 -11.27 -1.64
CA ILE A 63 6.08 -12.33 -0.77
C ILE A 63 5.83 -13.70 -1.39
N SER A 64 6.66 -14.68 -1.02
CA SER A 64 6.42 -16.07 -1.39
C SER A 64 5.74 -16.81 -0.26
N ILE A 65 4.65 -17.50 -0.59
CA ILE A 65 3.84 -18.28 0.35
C ILE A 65 3.91 -19.75 -0.06
N LEU A 66 4.19 -20.58 0.93
CA LEU A 66 4.04 -22.03 0.87
C LEU A 66 2.71 -22.39 1.57
N TYR A 67 1.79 -23.03 0.86
CA TYR A 67 0.47 -23.35 1.40
C TYR A 67 -0.09 -24.67 0.84
N ILE A 68 -1.14 -25.18 1.47
CA ILE A 68 -1.91 -26.35 1.01
C ILE A 68 -3.11 -25.84 0.19
N ASP A 69 -3.19 -26.25 -1.08
CA ASP A 69 -4.30 -25.86 -1.96
C ASP A 69 -5.57 -26.71 -1.74
N SER A 70 -6.65 -26.39 -2.46
CA SER A 70 -7.93 -27.11 -2.38
C SER A 70 -7.86 -28.59 -2.82
N ALA A 71 -6.79 -28.98 -3.51
CA ALA A 71 -6.54 -30.37 -3.92
C ALA A 71 -5.57 -31.09 -2.97
N ASN A 72 -5.28 -30.50 -1.81
CA ASN A 72 -4.32 -30.98 -0.80
C ASN A 72 -2.87 -31.09 -1.33
N ASN A 73 -2.50 -30.27 -2.33
CA ASN A 73 -1.13 -30.18 -2.78
C ASN A 73 -0.37 -29.08 -2.05
N VAL A 74 0.92 -29.29 -1.83
CA VAL A 74 1.83 -28.25 -1.36
C VAL A 74 2.19 -27.34 -2.53
N VAL A 75 1.83 -26.06 -2.45
CA VAL A 75 2.03 -25.05 -3.48
C VAL A 75 2.97 -23.95 -2.96
N TYR A 76 4.00 -23.65 -3.73
CA TYR A 76 4.84 -22.46 -3.56
C TYR A 76 4.42 -21.42 -4.59
N LYS A 77 3.98 -20.25 -4.13
CA LYS A 77 3.50 -19.18 -5.00
C LYS A 77 3.93 -17.81 -4.50
N GLN A 78 4.29 -16.95 -5.45
CA GLN A 78 4.55 -15.54 -5.21
C GLN A 78 3.23 -14.75 -5.29
N TYR A 79 2.94 -13.99 -4.25
CA TYR A 79 1.79 -13.09 -4.16
C TYR A 79 2.30 -11.66 -4.27
N GLU A 80 1.88 -10.99 -5.34
CA GLU A 80 2.19 -9.58 -5.61
C GLU A 80 1.47 -8.64 -4.65
N ASP A 81 2.00 -7.42 -4.53
CA ASP A 81 1.40 -6.32 -3.77
C ASP A 81 1.15 -6.62 -2.27
N MET A 82 2.07 -7.36 -1.64
CA MET A 82 1.90 -7.84 -0.26
C MET A 82 2.61 -6.98 0.80
N VAL A 83 3.71 -6.31 0.43
CA VAL A 83 4.55 -5.50 1.33
C VAL A 83 4.69 -4.09 0.77
N VAL A 84 4.44 -3.06 1.58
CA VAL A 84 4.63 -1.67 1.18
C VAL A 84 6.12 -1.32 1.21
N GLU A 85 6.66 -0.87 0.08
CA GLU A 85 8.05 -0.42 -0.04
C GLU A 85 8.17 1.10 0.06
N THR A 86 7.22 1.82 -0.57
CA THR A 86 7.18 3.29 -0.54
C THR A 86 5.76 3.80 -0.46
N CYS A 87 5.58 4.91 0.27
CA CYS A 87 4.33 5.66 0.35
C CYS A 87 4.42 6.96 -0.44
N GLY A 88 3.27 7.48 -0.87
CA GLY A 88 3.18 8.77 -1.54
C GLY A 88 1.77 9.34 -1.50
N CYS A 89 1.63 10.58 -1.98
CA CYS A 89 0.36 11.28 -2.01
C CYS A 89 -0.30 11.09 -3.39
N ARG A 90 -1.53 10.58 -3.40
CA ARG A 90 -2.29 10.29 -4.62
C ARG A 90 -3.65 10.99 -4.62
#